data_AF-A0A0Z8MPJ3-F1
#
_entry.id   AF-A0A0Z8MPJ3-F1
#
_cell.length_a   1.000
_cell.length_b   1.000
_cell.length_c   1.000
_cell.angle_alpha   90.00
_cell.angle_beta   90.00
_cell.angle_gamma   90.00
#
_symmetry.space_group_name_H-M   'P 1'
#
loop_
_entity.id
_entity.type
_entity.pdbx_description
1 polymer ?
#
loop_
_entity_poly.entity_id
_entity_poly.type
_entity_poly.pdbx_seq_one_letter_code
_entity_poly.pdbx_strand_id
1 'polypeptide(L)'
;MGYWDDVIQWVEEWRPVNYSVTEDEDFETVKQRAVRDFKYYLKLLDDGTEESRDKVYKSFTFSKLFGEELGTDEELNQLGKEIMDKLKKSKS
;
A
#
# COMPACT_ATOMS: atom_id res chain seq x y z
N MET A 1 24.82 13.92 -15.01
CA MET A 1 23.94 12.75 -15.19
C MET A 1 23.55 12.32 -13.80
N GLY A 2 22.64 13.07 -13.19
CA GLY A 2 22.61 13.18 -11.75
C GLY A 2 21.24 13.61 -11.28
N TYR A 3 20.83 12.98 -10.19
CA TYR A 3 19.63 13.22 -9.39
C TYR A 3 18.30 13.02 -10.12
N TRP A 4 18.12 13.59 -11.31
CA TRP A 4 16.86 13.49 -12.04
C TRP A 4 16.63 12.14 -12.70
N ASP A 5 17.67 11.50 -13.27
CA ASP A 5 17.55 10.13 -13.79
C ASP A 5 17.30 9.12 -12.67
N ASP A 6 17.99 9.26 -11.53
CA ASP A 6 17.73 8.43 -10.34
C ASP A 6 16.30 8.70 -9.82
N VAL A 7 15.86 9.95 -9.68
CA VAL A 7 14.49 10.25 -9.22
C VAL A 7 13.43 9.70 -10.18
N ILE A 8 13.65 9.77 -11.50
CA ILE A 8 12.73 9.21 -12.49
C ILE A 8 12.72 7.69 -12.43
N GLN A 9 13.88 7.05 -12.31
CA GLN A 9 13.99 5.59 -12.19
C GLN A 9 13.36 5.09 -10.88
N TRP A 10 13.58 5.80 -9.77
CA TRP A 10 12.85 5.59 -8.53
C TRP A 10 11.34 5.75 -8.80
N VAL A 11 10.84 6.87 -9.31
CA VAL A 11 9.40 7.10 -9.55
C VAL A 11 8.77 6.06 -10.50
N GLU A 12 9.50 5.53 -11.48
CA GLU A 12 9.03 4.43 -12.34
C GLU A 12 8.92 3.08 -11.60
N GLU A 13 9.80 2.81 -10.64
CA GLU A 13 9.70 1.66 -9.73
C GLU A 13 8.58 1.84 -8.67
N TRP A 14 8.23 3.08 -8.32
CA TRP A 14 7.24 3.41 -7.27
C TRP A 14 5.91 3.88 -7.86
N ARG A 15 5.10 2.95 -8.37
CA ARG A 15 3.73 3.29 -8.76
C ARG A 15 2.82 3.30 -7.52
N PRO A 16 2.21 4.45 -7.14
CA PRO A 16 1.17 4.46 -6.12
C PRO A 16 0.08 3.46 -6.49
N VAL A 17 -0.34 2.63 -5.54
CA VAL A 17 -1.40 1.66 -5.80
C VAL A 17 -2.74 2.38 -5.66
N ASN A 18 -3.38 2.61 -6.80
CA ASN A 18 -4.72 3.16 -6.86
C ASN A 18 -5.72 2.00 -6.83
N TYR A 19 -6.61 2.03 -5.83
CA TYR A 19 -7.77 1.17 -5.78
C TYR A 19 -8.97 2.04 -6.10
N SER A 20 -9.57 1.83 -7.26
CA SER A 20 -10.67 2.65 -7.75
C SER A 20 -11.70 1.71 -8.36
N VAL A 21 -12.93 1.81 -7.89
CA VAL A 21 -14.07 1.19 -8.57
C VAL A 21 -14.26 1.90 -9.90
N THR A 22 -14.30 1.14 -10.99
CA THR A 22 -14.49 1.65 -12.35
C THR A 22 -15.70 0.98 -12.98
N GLU A 23 -16.12 1.44 -14.16
CA GLU A 23 -17.21 0.79 -14.89
C GLU A 23 -16.87 -0.66 -15.29
N ASP A 24 -15.57 -0.97 -15.44
CA ASP A 24 -15.06 -2.29 -15.83
C ASP A 24 -14.69 -3.20 -14.64
N GLU A 25 -14.55 -2.65 -13.43
CA GLU A 25 -14.11 -3.40 -12.24
C GLU A 25 -14.99 -3.07 -11.04
N ASP A 26 -15.74 -4.07 -10.58
CA ASP A 26 -16.69 -3.96 -9.47
C ASP A 26 -15.99 -3.80 -8.11
N PHE A 27 -16.76 -3.34 -7.12
CA PHE A 27 -16.27 -3.10 -5.77
C PHE A 27 -15.61 -4.34 -5.13
N GLU A 28 -16.20 -5.53 -5.26
CA GLU A 28 -15.64 -6.73 -4.63
C GLU A 28 -14.30 -7.11 -5.26
N THR A 29 -14.17 -6.96 -6.58
CA THR A 29 -12.91 -7.20 -7.28
C THR A 29 -11.82 -6.24 -6.81
N VAL A 30 -12.13 -4.94 -6.71
CA VAL A 30 -11.18 -3.93 -6.20
C VAL A 30 -10.81 -4.21 -4.73
N LYS A 31 -11.80 -4.57 -3.91
CA LYS A 31 -11.60 -4.91 -2.50
C LYS A 31 -10.69 -6.11 -2.35
N GLN A 32 -10.92 -7.21 -3.08
CA GLN A 32 -10.09 -8.40 -3.01
C GLN A 32 -8.63 -8.10 -3.38
N ARG A 33 -8.40 -7.24 -4.38
CA ARG A 33 -7.06 -6.76 -4.73
C ARG A 33 -6.42 -6.02 -3.56
N ALA A 34 -7.13 -5.06 -2.97
CA ALA A 34 -6.65 -4.30 -1.81
C ALA A 34 -6.32 -5.20 -0.60
N VAL A 35 -7.21 -6.14 -0.27
CA VAL A 35 -7.00 -7.11 0.81
C VAL A 35 -5.76 -7.97 0.56
N ARG A 36 -5.58 -8.48 -0.66
CA ARG A 36 -4.42 -9.30 -1.03
C ARG A 36 -3.12 -8.51 -0.86
N ASP A 37 -3.10 -7.27 -1.34
CA ASP A 37 -1.92 -6.43 -1.31
C ASP A 37 -1.59 -5.99 0.14
N PHE A 38 -2.60 -5.69 0.96
CA PHE A 38 -2.42 -5.38 2.38
C PHE A 38 -1.89 -6.60 3.17
N LYS A 39 -2.41 -7.80 2.91
CA LYS A 39 -1.87 -9.05 3.49
C LYS A 39 -0.42 -9.30 3.06
N TYR A 40 -0.06 -8.95 1.82
CA TYR A 40 1.33 -9.03 1.36
C TYR A 40 2.23 -8.02 2.09
N TYR A 41 1.77 -6.79 2.33
CA TYR A 41 2.50 -5.81 3.11
C TYR A 41 2.74 -6.25 4.56
N LEU A 42 1.76 -6.87 5.20
CA LEU A 42 1.94 -7.43 6.55
C LEU A 42 3.04 -8.49 6.59
N LYS A 43 3.10 -9.39 5.59
CA LYS A 43 4.18 -10.39 5.48
C LYS A 43 5.55 -9.73 5.33
N LEU A 44 5.66 -8.72 4.48
CA LEU A 44 6.91 -7.96 4.33
C LEU A 44 7.35 -7.28 5.64
N LEU A 45 6.40 -6.78 6.43
CA LEU A 45 6.71 -6.20 7.74
C LEU A 45 7.13 -7.25 8.77
N ASP A 46 6.64 -8.48 8.66
CA ASP A 46 7.03 -9.61 9.51
C ASP A 46 8.43 -10.14 9.18
N ASP A 47 8.89 -10.05 7.92
CA ASP A 47 10.28 -10.36 7.55
C ASP A 47 11.29 -9.44 8.25
N GLY A 48 10.85 -8.28 8.74
CA GLY A 48 11.60 -7.41 9.65
C GLY A 48 12.78 -6.64 9.03
N THR A 49 13.04 -6.81 7.73
CA THR A 49 14.14 -6.12 7.04
C THR A 49 13.82 -4.64 6.81
N GLU A 50 14.86 -3.80 6.78
CA GLU A 50 14.71 -2.37 6.50
C GLU A 50 14.20 -2.11 5.08
N GLU A 51 14.67 -2.89 4.10
CA GLU A 51 14.21 -2.82 2.70
C GLU A 51 12.72 -3.14 2.56
N SER A 52 12.23 -4.20 3.20
CA SER A 52 10.81 -4.56 3.18
C SER A 52 9.95 -3.50 3.86
N ARG A 53 10.44 -2.91 4.97
CA ARG A 53 9.74 -1.82 5.66
C ARG A 53 9.66 -0.55 4.83
N ASP A 54 10.76 -0.15 4.20
CA ASP A 54 10.79 1.03 3.32
C ASP A 54 9.85 0.84 2.12
N LYS A 55 9.84 -0.36 1.54
CA LYS A 55 8.92 -0.72 0.45
C LYS A 55 7.46 -0.61 0.88
N VAL A 56 7.10 -1.16 2.04
CA VAL A 56 5.72 -1.07 2.56
C VAL A 56 5.36 0.37 2.92
N TYR A 57 6.25 1.11 3.59
CA TYR A 57 6.02 2.51 3.94
C TYR A 57 5.69 3.35 2.70
N LYS A 58 6.47 3.19 1.62
CA LYS A 58 6.24 3.90 0.37
C LYS A 58 4.94 3.45 -0.30
N SER A 59 4.76 2.16 -0.57
CA SER A 59 3.59 1.67 -1.29
C SER A 59 2.28 1.90 -0.54
N PHE A 60 2.26 1.72 0.78
CA PHE A 60 1.06 1.90 1.61
C PHE A 60 0.73 3.39 1.82
N THR A 61 1.70 4.25 2.13
CA THR A 61 1.45 5.69 2.36
C THR A 61 0.93 6.39 1.10
N PHE A 62 1.36 5.94 -0.08
CA PHE A 62 0.89 6.47 -1.36
C PHE A 62 -0.30 5.69 -1.95
N SER A 63 -0.79 4.64 -1.28
CA SER A 63 -2.01 3.95 -1.69
C SER A 63 -3.22 4.87 -1.51
N LYS A 64 -4.07 4.98 -2.53
CA LYS A 64 -5.33 5.73 -2.46
C LYS A 64 -6.49 4.77 -2.69
N LEU A 65 -7.40 4.71 -1.72
CA LEU A 65 -8.70 4.05 -1.84
C LEU A 65 -9.69 5.11 -2.36
N PHE A 66 -10.22 4.91 -3.56
CA PHE A 66 -11.21 5.77 -4.20
C PHE A 66 -12.57 5.07 -4.25
N GLY A 67 -13.58 5.70 -3.64
CA GLY A 67 -14.93 5.16 -3.43
C GLY A 67 -15.27 5.15 -1.95
N GLU A 68 -16.42 5.72 -1.57
CA GLU A 68 -16.84 5.82 -0.16
C GLU A 68 -16.85 4.45 0.52
N GLU A 69 -17.33 3.42 -0.17
CA GLU A 69 -17.41 2.05 0.35
C GLU A 69 -16.04 1.45 0.67
N LEU A 70 -15.00 1.71 -0.16
CA LEU A 70 -13.65 1.18 0.06
C LEU A 70 -12.97 1.89 1.24
N GLY A 71 -13.22 3.18 1.40
CA GLY A 71 -12.70 3.95 2.54
C GLY A 71 -13.34 3.57 3.87
N THR A 72 -14.59 3.08 3.85
CA THR A 72 -15.32 2.67 5.06
C THR A 72 -15.32 1.17 5.32
N ASP A 73 -14.77 0.35 4.41
CA ASP A 73 -14.73 -1.10 4.57
C ASP A 73 -13.96 -1.50 5.84
N GLU A 74 -14.59 -2.31 6.69
CA GLU A 74 -14.06 -2.66 8.01
C GLU A 74 -12.78 -3.51 7.92
N GLU A 75 -12.72 -4.44 6.96
CA GLU A 75 -11.56 -5.32 6.76
C GLU A 75 -10.34 -4.51 6.28
N LEU A 76 -10.52 -3.66 5.27
CA LEU A 76 -9.46 -2.78 4.77
C LEU A 76 -8.98 -1.80 5.85
N ASN A 77 -9.90 -1.27 6.65
CA ASN A 77 -9.57 -0.38 7.77
C ASN A 77 -8.77 -1.10 8.87
N GLN A 78 -9.15 -2.33 9.22
CA GLN A 78 -8.42 -3.12 10.22
C GLN A 78 -7.01 -3.47 9.73
N LEU A 79 -6.88 -3.96 8.50
CA LEU A 79 -5.59 -4.28 7.88
C LEU A 79 -4.70 -3.03 7.77
N GLY A 80 -5.28 -1.89 7.37
CA GLY A 80 -4.56 -0.62 7.28
C GLY A 80 -4.05 -0.13 8.64
N LYS A 81 -4.84 -0.27 9.71
CA LYS A 81 -4.41 0.03 11.08
C LYS A 81 -3.24 -0.86 11.51
N GLU A 82 -3.31 -2.16 11.22
CA GLU A 82 -2.25 -3.10 11.58
C GLU A 82 -0.91 -2.78 10.88
N ILE A 83 -0.97 -2.47 9.58
CA ILE A 83 0.21 -2.04 8.79
C ILE A 83 0.82 -0.78 9.42
N MET A 84 0.01 0.22 9.73
CA MET A 84 0.47 1.46 10.36
C MET A 84 1.09 1.24 11.74
N ASP A 85 0.50 0.36 12.55
CA ASP A 85 1.02 0.06 13.88
C ASP A 85 2.37 -0.66 13.81
N LYS A 86 2.55 -1.61 12.89
CA LYS A 86 3.83 -2.29 12.65
C LYS A 86 4.90 -1.32 12.11
N LEU A 87 4.52 -0.41 11.21
CA LEU A 87 5.42 0.65 10.72
C LEU A 87 5.86 1.60 11.84
N LYS A 88 4.96 1.98 12.76
CA LYS A 88 5.28 2.84 13.91
C LYS A 88 6.18 2.17 14.93
N LYS A 89 5.90 0.90 15.28
CA LYS A 89 6.72 0.12 16.23
C LYS A 89 8.17 -0.04 15.75
N SER A 90 8.39 0.00 14.44
CA SER A 90 9.73 -0.12 13.85
C SER A 90 10.58 1.17 13.96
N LYS A 91 9.97 2.30 14.37
CA LYS A 91 10.67 3.59 14.57
C LYS A 91 11.08 3.85 16.03
N SER A 92 10.72 2.98 16.97
CA SER A 92 11.13 3.01 18.39
C SER A 92 12.26 2.03 18.65
#